data_AF-A0A3C1VJ23-F1
#
_entry.id   AF-A0A3C1VJ23-F1
#
_cell.length_a   1.000
_cell.length_b   1.000
_cell.length_c   1.000
_cell.angle_alpha   90.00
_cell.angle_beta   90.00
_cell.angle_gamma   90.00
#
_symmetry.space_group_name_H-M   'P 1'
#
loop_
_entity.id
_entity.type
_entity.pdbx_description
1 polymer ?
#
loop_
_entity_poly.entity_id
_entity_poly.type
_entity_poly.pdbx_seq_one_letter_code
_entity_poly.pdbx_strand_id
1 'polypeptide(L)'
;MSVLLLAIVLMSSSVGCTRRDTVATTQPEATLDELSSAASAWLMMKGKLPQNVNELTNIPSLKNKRLPTPPPGKKLAINPVTQQVVFVDE
;
A
#
# COMPACT_ATOMS: atom_id res chain seq x y z
N MET A 1 -32.16 -2.32 40.53
CA MET A 1 -31.02 -2.51 41.45
C MET A 1 -30.02 -3.46 40.81
N SER A 2 -28.93 -2.92 40.26
CA SER A 2 -27.57 -3.43 40.41
C SER A 2 -26.65 -2.55 39.58
N VAL A 3 -26.16 -1.54 40.29
CA VAL A 3 -25.04 -0.67 39.93
C VAL A 3 -23.78 -1.49 40.17
N LEU A 4 -22.94 -1.65 39.15
CA LEU A 4 -21.55 -2.11 39.30
C LEU A 4 -20.76 -1.55 38.11
N LEU A 5 -20.22 -0.34 38.23
CA LEU A 5 -18.82 -0.08 38.60
C LEU A 5 -17.82 -0.91 37.79
N LEU A 6 -17.28 -0.33 36.73
CA LEU A 6 -15.84 -0.46 36.46
C LEU A 6 -15.35 0.78 35.70
N ALA A 7 -14.87 1.75 36.46
CA ALA A 7 -13.97 2.78 35.98
C ALA A 7 -12.59 2.13 35.77
N ILE A 8 -12.10 2.09 34.53
CA ILE A 8 -10.66 2.00 34.27
C ILE A 8 -10.33 3.09 33.26
N VAL A 9 -9.82 4.18 33.83
CA VAL A 9 -9.05 5.21 33.15
C VAL A 9 -7.78 4.53 32.63
N LEU A 10 -7.59 4.52 31.32
CA LEU A 10 -6.27 4.42 30.72
C LEU A 10 -6.04 5.67 29.88
N MET A 11 -5.55 6.71 30.57
CA MET A 11 -4.64 7.65 29.94
C MET A 11 -3.50 6.84 29.32
N SER A 12 -3.37 6.91 28.00
CA SER A 12 -2.15 6.50 27.30
C SER A 12 -1.70 7.68 26.45
N SER A 13 -0.75 8.38 27.02
CA SER A 13 0.13 9.38 26.45
C SER A 13 0.75 8.94 25.13
N SER A 14 0.76 9.87 24.17
CA SER A 14 1.77 10.12 23.12
C SER A 14 2.63 8.94 22.67
N VAL A 15 2.53 8.52 21.41
CA VAL A 15 3.65 8.21 20.49
C VAL A 15 3.10 8.02 19.08
N GLY A 16 3.68 8.75 18.11
CA GLY A 16 4.06 8.17 16.82
C GLY A 16 2.99 8.11 15.73
N CYS A 17 3.28 8.81 14.64
CA CYS A 17 2.71 8.61 13.31
C CYS A 17 2.49 7.13 13.02
N THR A 18 1.29 6.83 12.52
CA THR A 18 0.79 5.55 12.04
C THR A 18 1.88 4.69 11.38
N ARG A 19 2.55 3.84 12.16
CA ARG A 19 3.23 2.68 11.62
C ARG A 19 2.12 1.73 11.21
N ARG A 20 1.73 1.75 9.94
CA ARG A 20 0.92 0.69 9.35
C ARG A 20 1.73 -0.58 9.55
N ASP A 21 1.34 -1.34 10.57
CA ASP A 21 1.84 -2.67 10.83
C ASP A 21 1.82 -3.45 9.53
N THR A 22 3.00 -3.96 9.19
CA THR A 22 3.26 -4.93 8.14
C THR A 22 2.21 -6.02 8.24
N VAL A 23 1.19 -5.95 7.38
CA VAL A 23 0.26 -7.06 7.23
C VAL A 23 1.09 -8.17 6.61
N ALA A 24 1.57 -9.08 7.47
CA ALA A 24 2.13 -10.38 7.10
C ALA A 24 1.02 -11.20 6.43
N THR A 25 0.61 -10.78 5.24
CA THR A 25 -0.22 -11.54 4.34
C THR A 25 0.67 -12.59 3.70
N THR A 26 0.20 -13.83 3.66
CA THR A 26 0.86 -14.99 3.06
C THR A 26 1.11 -14.85 1.55
N GLN A 27 0.66 -13.75 0.94
CA GLN A 27 0.82 -13.44 -0.47
C GLN A 27 2.22 -12.87 -0.76
N PRO A 28 2.91 -13.33 -1.81
CA PRO A 28 4.20 -12.78 -2.21
C PRO A 28 4.09 -11.30 -2.59
N GLU A 29 5.16 -10.54 -2.36
CA GLU A 29 5.26 -9.16 -2.83
C GLU A 29 5.45 -9.12 -4.35
N ALA A 30 4.78 -8.18 -5.00
CA ALA A 30 5.06 -7.83 -6.39
C ALA A 30 6.37 -7.06 -6.49
N THR A 31 7.17 -7.34 -7.51
CA THR A 31 8.38 -6.54 -7.79
C THR A 31 8.01 -5.20 -8.45
N LEU A 32 8.92 -4.23 -8.40
CA LEU A 32 8.72 -2.95 -9.09
C LEU A 32 8.58 -3.13 -10.61
N ASP A 33 9.27 -4.11 -11.20
CA ASP A 33 9.18 -4.42 -12.63
C ASP A 33 7.81 -5.01 -12.99
N GLU A 34 7.26 -5.88 -12.14
CA GLU A 34 5.92 -6.43 -12.31
C GLU A 34 4.86 -5.33 -12.20
N LEU A 35 5.01 -4.41 -11.25
CA LEU A 35 4.13 -3.25 -11.09
C LEU A 35 4.24 -2.28 -12.26
N SER A 36 5.44 -2.04 -12.78
CA SER A 36 5.67 -1.17 -13.94
C SER A 36 5.08 -1.78 -15.22
N SER A 37 5.22 -3.09 -15.39
CA SER A 37 4.61 -3.83 -16.50
C SER A 37 3.08 -3.79 -16.41
N ALA A 38 2.53 -3.95 -15.21
CA ALA A 38 1.11 -3.80 -14.93
C ALA A 38 0.59 -2.39 -15.24
N ALA A 39 1.32 -1.34 -14.84
CA ALA A 39 0.97 0.05 -15.15
C ALA A 39 0.98 0.32 -16.66
N SER A 40 1.95 -0.23 -17.38
CA SER A 40 2.03 -0.14 -18.84
C SER A 40 0.85 -0.84 -19.52
N ALA A 41 0.52 -2.07 -19.10
CA ALA A 41 -0.63 -2.80 -19.60
C ALA A 41 -1.95 -2.05 -19.31
N TRP A 42 -2.07 -1.48 -18.11
CA TRP A 42 -3.23 -0.67 -17.72
C TRP A 42 -3.39 0.54 -18.64
N LEU A 43 -2.30 1.26 -18.92
CA LEU A 43 -2.31 2.40 -19.83
C LEU A 43 -2.78 1.99 -21.22
N MET A 44 -2.29 0.87 -21.75
CA MET A 44 -2.73 0.36 -23.06
C MET A 44 -4.21 -0.01 -23.07
N MET A 45 -4.73 -0.60 -21.99
CA MET A 45 -6.13 -1.04 -21.91
C MET A 45 -7.11 0.11 -21.62
N LYS A 46 -6.71 1.10 -20.81
CA LYS A 46 -7.59 2.15 -20.29
C LYS A 46 -7.34 3.53 -20.92
N GLY A 47 -6.25 3.69 -21.67
CA GLY A 47 -5.82 4.97 -22.26
C GLY A 47 -5.32 6.00 -21.25
N LYS A 48 -5.19 5.63 -19.96
CA LYS A 48 -4.68 6.49 -18.89
C LYS A 48 -3.94 5.68 -17.83
N LEU A 49 -3.03 6.32 -17.10
CA LEU A 49 -2.36 5.70 -15.95
C LEU A 49 -3.35 5.48 -14.79
N PRO A 50 -3.07 4.52 -13.89
CA PRO A 50 -3.80 4.39 -12.63
C PRO A 50 -3.61 5.64 -11.77
N GLN A 51 -4.60 6.00 -10.95
CA GLN A 51 -4.48 7.11 -10.01
C GLN A 51 -3.62 6.72 -8.79
N ASN A 52 -3.67 5.45 -8.39
CA ASN A 52 -2.89 4.95 -7.27
C ASN A 52 -2.34 3.55 -7.55
N VAL A 53 -1.16 3.26 -6.95
CA VAL A 53 -0.44 1.99 -7.15
C VAL A 53 -1.28 0.77 -6.71
N ASN A 54 -2.17 0.93 -5.72
CA ASN A 54 -3.05 -0.16 -5.28
C ASN A 54 -4.02 -0.62 -6.39
N GLU A 55 -4.35 0.22 -7.38
CA GLU A 55 -5.23 -0.23 -8.47
C GLU A 55 -4.59 -1.34 -9.30
N LEU A 56 -3.25 -1.38 -9.35
CA LEU A 56 -2.49 -2.38 -10.09
C LEU A 56 -2.70 -3.79 -9.53
N THR A 57 -3.04 -3.94 -8.25
CA THR A 57 -3.30 -5.26 -7.66
C THR A 57 -4.59 -5.90 -8.19
N ASN A 58 -5.44 -5.13 -8.89
CA ASN A 58 -6.61 -5.65 -9.58
C ASN A 58 -6.28 -6.29 -10.93
N ILE A 59 -5.06 -6.13 -11.44
CA ILE A 59 -4.65 -6.76 -12.70
C ILE A 59 -4.48 -8.28 -12.47
N PRO A 60 -4.98 -9.14 -13.38
CA PRO A 60 -4.94 -10.59 -13.20
C PRO A 60 -3.56 -11.16 -12.84
N SER A 61 -2.48 -10.61 -13.41
CA SER A 61 -1.10 -11.02 -13.12
C SER A 61 -0.63 -10.68 -11.70
N LEU A 62 -1.28 -9.74 -11.01
CA LEU A 62 -0.95 -9.27 -9.67
C LEU A 62 -1.99 -9.63 -8.62
N LYS A 63 -3.11 -10.24 -9.00
CA LYS A 63 -4.26 -10.52 -8.11
C LYS A 63 -3.92 -11.28 -6.83
N ASN A 64 -2.91 -12.16 -6.90
CA ASN A 64 -2.45 -12.97 -5.75
C ASN A 64 -1.18 -12.42 -5.10
N LYS A 65 -0.78 -11.20 -5.45
CA LYS A 65 0.38 -10.51 -4.91
C LYS A 65 -0.05 -9.30 -4.11
N ARG A 66 0.73 -8.96 -3.11
CA ARG A 66 0.60 -7.70 -2.38
C ARG A 66 1.59 -6.68 -2.91
N LEU A 67 1.35 -5.40 -2.61
CA LEU A 67 2.34 -4.37 -2.88
C LEU A 67 3.59 -4.58 -2.01
N PRO A 68 4.79 -4.26 -2.54
CA PRO A 68 6.02 -4.38 -1.78
C PRO A 68 6.04 -3.37 -0.63
N THR A 69 6.68 -3.76 0.46
CA THR A 69 6.86 -2.87 1.61
C THR A 69 7.87 -1.77 1.26
N PRO A 70 7.52 -0.47 1.35
CA PRO A 70 8.47 0.59 1.06
C PRO A 70 9.63 0.64 2.07
N PRO A 71 10.84 1.04 1.64
CA PRO A 71 11.91 1.43 2.56
C PRO A 71 11.47 2.56 3.50
N PRO A 72 12.10 2.73 4.67
CA PRO A 72 11.80 3.85 5.57
C PRO A 72 11.95 5.20 4.87
N GLY A 73 11.00 6.11 5.09
CA GLY A 73 11.00 7.45 4.47
C GLY A 73 10.54 7.48 3.01
N LYS A 74 10.06 6.35 2.47
CA LYS A 74 9.66 6.25 1.07
C LYS A 74 8.24 5.71 0.90
N LYS A 75 7.63 6.06 -0.24
CA LYS A 75 6.34 5.55 -0.70
C LYS A 75 6.42 5.05 -2.14
N LEU A 76 5.52 4.14 -2.50
CA LEU A 76 5.34 3.74 -3.90
C LEU A 76 4.62 4.85 -4.67
N ALA A 77 5.12 5.17 -5.86
CA ALA A 77 4.50 6.12 -6.77
C ALA A 77 4.64 5.64 -8.22
N ILE A 78 3.74 6.12 -9.08
CA ILE A 78 3.81 5.94 -10.53
C ILE A 78 4.49 7.19 -11.09
N ASN A 79 5.63 7.04 -11.74
CA ASN A 79 6.26 8.13 -12.48
C ASN A 79 5.48 8.35 -13.79
N PRO A 80 4.85 9.52 -14.02
CA PRO A 80 4.02 9.73 -15.20
C PRO A 80 4.84 9.87 -16.50
N VAL A 81 6.12 10.21 -16.40
CA VAL A 81 7.02 10.39 -17.55
C VAL A 81 7.53 9.03 -18.04
N THR A 82 8.03 8.19 -17.12
CA THR A 82 8.59 6.88 -17.46
C THR A 82 7.57 5.75 -17.40
N GLN A 83 6.38 6.02 -16.83
CA GLN A 83 5.30 5.04 -16.60
C GLN A 83 5.71 3.89 -15.68
N GLN A 84 6.79 4.06 -14.93
CA GLN A 84 7.33 3.06 -14.01
C GLN A 84 6.81 3.28 -12.59
N VAL A 85 6.70 2.19 -11.85
CA VAL A 85 6.44 2.21 -10.42
C VAL A 85 7.77 2.24 -9.67
N VAL A 86 7.96 3.25 -8.83
CA VAL A 86 9.21 3.51 -8.12
C VAL A 86 8.96 3.87 -6.66
N PHE A 87 10.00 3.78 -5.83
CA PHE A 87 9.98 4.38 -4.50
C PHE A 87 10.43 5.85 -4.58
N VAL A 88 9.63 6.74 -4.04
CA VAL A 88 9.93 8.17 -3.90
C VAL A 88 9.94 8.55 -2.43
N ASP A 89 10.65 9.61 -2.07
CA ASP A 89 10.65 10.13 -0.70
C ASP A 89 9.23 10.61 -0.32
N GLU A 90 8.86 10.37 0.95
CA GLU A 90 7.50 10.64 1.43
C GLU A 90 7.20 12.10 1.74
#